data_AF-A0A534CCP0-F1
#
_entry.id   AF-A0A534CCP0-F1
#
_cell.length_a   1.000
_cell.length_b   1.000
_cell.length_c   1.000
_cell.angle_alpha   90.00
_cell.angle_beta   90.00
_cell.angle_gamma   90.00
#
_symmetry.space_group_name_H-M   'P 1'
#
loop_
_entity.id
_entity.type
_entity.pdbx_description
1 polymer ?
#
loop_
_entity_poly.entity_id
_entity_poly.type
_entity_poly.pdbx_seq_one_letter_code
_entity_poly.pdbx_strand_id
1 'polypeptide(L)'
;MRSGSGGASAGRAGAAALVLLAAGCGHLPALHWPWHQRPAPAAAPAHELDISAAAGVPESLPQFWKRNTLVVDLTAASGSGGITLKPAAGAAWPVRLAFRVTPGAIGFLEVRADQRLNLPITPAGRPIDLELTPRLYTSRTKQMSVTWGPISR
;
A
#
# COMPACT_ATOMS: atom_id res chain seq x y z
N MET A 1 22.83 67.56 -27.76
CA MET A 1 23.23 66.79 -26.55
C MET A 1 23.07 67.69 -25.33
N ARG A 2 22.07 67.37 -24.49
CA ARG A 2 21.65 67.94 -23.18
C ARG A 2 20.14 67.63 -23.11
N SER A 3 19.76 66.47 -22.58
CA SER A 3 19.52 66.16 -21.16
C SER A 3 18.39 66.99 -20.55
N GLY A 4 17.31 66.28 -20.14
CA GLY A 4 16.40 66.69 -19.08
C GLY A 4 15.03 67.23 -19.51
N SER A 5 14.07 66.36 -19.83
CA SER A 5 12.64 66.70 -19.74
C SER A 5 12.14 66.38 -18.33
N GLY A 6 11.91 67.43 -17.55
CA GLY A 6 11.20 67.39 -16.27
C GLY A 6 9.71 67.74 -16.43
N GLY A 7 8.97 67.55 -15.34
CA GLY A 7 7.65 68.15 -15.07
C GLY A 7 6.47 67.34 -15.61
N ALA A 8 5.86 66.41 -14.87
CA ALA A 8 4.97 66.58 -13.70
C ALA A 8 3.56 67.10 -14.04
N SER A 9 2.57 66.26 -13.76
CA SER A 9 1.20 66.61 -13.33
C SER A 9 0.61 65.34 -12.70
N ALA A 10 0.81 65.11 -11.39
CA ALA A 10 0.01 65.65 -10.29
C ALA A 10 -1.47 65.26 -10.39
N GLY A 11 -1.82 64.16 -9.72
CA GLY A 11 -3.18 63.67 -9.59
C GLY A 11 -3.37 62.84 -8.33
N ARG A 12 -3.32 63.54 -7.18
CA ARG A 12 -4.06 63.30 -5.91
C ARG A 12 -4.11 61.85 -5.39
N ALA A 13 -3.35 61.50 -4.34
CA ALA A 13 -3.55 61.86 -2.93
C ALA A 13 -4.34 60.80 -2.14
N GLY A 14 -3.75 60.39 -1.01
CA GLY A 14 -4.41 59.70 0.10
C GLY A 14 -4.47 58.18 -0.08
N ALA A 15 -4.05 57.33 0.84
CA ALA A 15 -3.55 57.55 2.18
C ALA A 15 -2.66 56.35 2.54
N ALA A 16 -1.61 56.63 3.30
CA ALA A 16 -0.86 55.62 4.03
C ALA A 16 -1.78 54.97 5.06
N ALA A 17 -1.70 53.64 5.20
CA ALA A 17 -1.66 52.97 6.50
C ALA A 17 -1.60 51.44 6.36
N LEU A 18 -0.58 50.87 7.03
CA LEU A 18 -0.65 49.58 7.73
C LEU A 18 -0.72 48.30 6.88
N VAL A 19 0.40 47.94 6.26
CA VAL A 19 0.73 46.51 6.06
C VAL A 19 1.46 46.03 7.30
N LEU A 20 0.69 45.68 8.33
CA LEU A 20 1.17 44.93 9.47
C LEU A 20 0.14 43.85 9.82
N LEU A 21 0.62 42.61 9.76
CA LEU A 21 0.17 41.45 10.55
C LEU A 21 -1.14 40.76 10.12
N ALA A 22 -0.98 39.80 9.20
CA ALA A 22 -1.79 38.58 9.19
C ALA A 22 -0.96 37.35 8.77
N ALA A 23 0.21 37.18 9.40
CA ALA A 23 0.77 35.84 9.60
C ALA A 23 0.01 35.24 10.80
N GLY A 24 -1.12 34.60 10.52
CA GLY A 24 -2.06 34.14 11.54
C GLY A 24 -2.84 32.92 11.08
N CYS A 25 -2.28 31.75 11.39
CA CYS A 25 -2.93 30.46 11.67
C CYS A 25 -3.90 29.90 10.61
N GLY A 26 -3.52 28.75 10.04
CA GLY A 26 -4.46 27.83 9.39
C GLY A 26 -5.54 27.36 10.37
N HIS A 27 -6.73 27.94 10.25
CA HIS A 27 -7.97 27.43 10.85
C HIS A 27 -9.14 27.96 10.01
N LEU A 28 -9.13 27.62 8.72
CA LEU A 28 -10.38 27.62 7.97
C LEU A 28 -11.23 26.48 8.56
N PRO A 29 -12.45 26.77 9.04
CA PRO A 29 -13.36 25.71 9.44
C PRO A 29 -13.62 24.87 8.20
N ALA A 30 -13.25 23.60 8.27
CA ALA A 30 -13.59 22.63 7.25
C ALA A 30 -15.11 22.74 7.04
N LEU A 31 -15.52 23.13 5.83
CA LEU A 31 -16.91 22.96 5.39
C LEU A 31 -17.23 21.49 5.63
N HIS A 32 -18.08 21.23 6.61
CA HIS A 32 -18.49 19.88 7.00
C HIS A 32 -19.44 19.35 5.94
N TRP A 33 -18.92 18.91 4.80
CA TRP A 33 -19.75 18.23 3.81
C TRP A 33 -19.97 16.79 4.29
N PRO A 34 -21.20 16.38 4.61
CA PRO A 34 -21.46 15.12 5.32
C PRO A 34 -21.20 13.86 4.46
N TRP A 35 -20.82 14.01 3.19
CA TRP A 35 -20.67 12.90 2.24
C TRP A 35 -19.29 12.76 1.60
N HIS A 36 -18.30 13.56 2.00
CA HIS A 36 -16.92 13.31 1.59
C HIS A 36 -16.20 12.49 2.65
N GLN A 37 -16.48 11.18 2.66
CA GLN A 37 -15.59 10.26 3.34
C GLN A 37 -14.24 10.30 2.61
N ARG A 38 -13.25 10.91 3.26
CA ARG A 38 -11.87 10.85 2.80
C ARG A 38 -11.51 9.38 2.62
N PRO A 39 -10.98 8.95 1.46
CA PRO A 39 -10.50 7.59 1.29
C PRO A 39 -9.58 7.24 2.46
N ALA A 40 -9.78 6.06 3.04
CA ALA A 40 -8.94 5.60 4.14
C ALA A 40 -7.47 5.67 3.70
N PRO A 41 -6.57 6.18 4.56
CA PRO A 41 -5.15 6.20 4.25
C PRO A 41 -4.65 4.77 3.97
N ALA A 42 -3.63 4.67 3.11
CA ALA A 42 -2.98 3.39 2.85
C ALA A 42 -2.46 2.78 4.17
N ALA A 43 -2.57 1.45 4.29
CA ALA A 43 -2.11 0.75 5.48
C ALA A 43 -0.60 0.94 5.65
N ALA A 44 -0.16 1.14 6.90
CA ALA A 44 1.27 1.26 7.21
C ALA A 44 1.99 -0.06 6.88
N PRO A 45 3.22 0.02 6.33
CA PRO A 45 4.02 -1.17 6.10
C PRO A 45 4.34 -1.87 7.43
N ALA A 46 4.26 -3.20 7.41
CA ALA A 46 4.59 -4.08 8.52
C ALA A 46 5.74 -4.99 8.13
N HIS A 47 6.38 -5.61 9.13
CA HIS A 47 7.41 -6.61 8.91
C HIS A 47 7.28 -7.70 9.98
N GLU A 48 6.40 -8.65 9.71
CA GLU A 48 6.08 -9.75 10.63
C GLU A 48 6.64 -11.09 10.14
N LEU A 49 6.82 -11.22 8.82
CA LEU A 49 7.34 -12.40 8.17
C LEU A 49 8.65 -12.09 7.44
N ASP A 50 9.63 -12.97 7.62
CA ASP A 50 10.80 -13.05 6.76
C ASP A 50 10.39 -13.76 5.46
N ILE A 51 10.69 -13.12 4.32
CA ILE A 51 10.33 -13.60 2.99
C ILE A 51 11.61 -13.93 2.22
N SER A 52 11.74 -15.18 1.79
CA SER A 52 12.79 -15.61 0.87
C SER A 52 12.19 -15.87 -0.50
N ALA A 53 12.54 -15.04 -1.47
CA ALA A 53 12.03 -15.12 -2.84
C ALA A 53 12.89 -16.06 -3.71
N ALA A 54 12.24 -16.81 -4.61
CA ALA A 54 12.95 -17.56 -5.65
C ALA A 54 13.58 -16.61 -6.69
N ALA A 55 14.52 -17.10 -7.49
CA ALA A 55 15.12 -16.32 -8.57
C ALA A 55 14.04 -15.83 -9.56
N GLY A 56 14.11 -14.54 -9.93
CA GLY A 56 13.15 -13.91 -10.84
C GLY A 56 11.85 -13.42 -10.18
N VAL A 57 11.70 -13.59 -8.86
CA VAL A 57 10.64 -12.98 -8.06
C VAL A 57 11.15 -11.66 -7.46
N PRO A 58 10.32 -10.61 -7.31
CA PRO A 58 10.72 -9.38 -6.63
C PRO A 58 11.31 -9.65 -5.24
N GLU A 59 12.44 -9.01 -4.92
CA GLU A 59 13.15 -9.21 -3.65
C GLU A 59 12.35 -8.71 -2.44
N SER A 60 11.46 -7.74 -2.64
CA SER A 60 10.60 -7.20 -1.60
C SER A 60 9.13 -7.39 -1.96
N LEU A 61 8.41 -8.03 -1.05
CA LEU A 61 6.96 -8.18 -1.10
C LEU A 61 6.38 -7.45 0.13
N PRO A 62 5.67 -6.33 -0.08
CA PRO A 62 5.14 -5.53 1.02
C PRO A 62 4.22 -6.34 1.92
N GLN A 63 4.22 -6.01 3.21
CA GLN A 63 3.28 -6.56 4.19
C GLN A 63 2.57 -5.40 4.87
N PHE A 64 1.29 -5.59 5.20
CA PHE A 64 0.54 -4.59 5.96
C PHE A 64 -0.60 -5.25 6.73
N TRP A 65 -0.99 -4.62 7.83
CA TRP A 65 -2.10 -5.07 8.66
C TRP A 65 -3.43 -4.51 8.13
N LYS A 66 -4.39 -5.40 7.89
CA LYS A 66 -5.80 -5.06 7.63
C LYS A 66 -6.65 -5.63 8.76
N ARG A 67 -6.98 -4.76 9.73
CA ARG A 67 -7.61 -5.16 11.00
C ARG A 67 -6.73 -6.17 11.75
N ASN A 68 -7.09 -7.46 11.75
CA ASN A 68 -6.35 -8.54 12.42
C ASN A 68 -5.76 -9.55 11.41
N THR A 69 -5.69 -9.19 10.13
CA THR A 69 -5.14 -10.03 9.06
C THR A 69 -3.89 -9.38 8.53
N LEU A 70 -2.77 -10.10 8.60
CA LEU A 70 -1.55 -9.70 7.89
C LEU A 70 -1.76 -10.02 6.42
N VAL A 71 -1.58 -9.02 5.57
CA VAL A 71 -1.64 -9.20 4.12
C VAL A 71 -0.23 -9.13 3.57
N VAL A 72 0.17 -10.15 2.81
CA VAL A 72 1.38 -10.13 1.98
C VAL A 72 0.97 -9.75 0.57
N ASP A 73 1.55 -8.69 0.04
CA ASP A 73 1.22 -8.16 -1.27
C ASP A 73 2.00 -8.87 -2.37
N LEU A 74 1.29 -9.72 -3.13
CA LEU A 74 1.80 -10.44 -4.30
C LEU A 74 1.27 -9.83 -5.60
N THR A 75 0.81 -8.57 -5.62
CA THR A 75 0.28 -7.95 -6.85
C THR A 75 1.32 -7.78 -7.94
N ALA A 76 2.60 -7.70 -7.57
CA ALA A 76 3.74 -7.69 -8.49
C ALA A 76 4.10 -9.11 -9.00
N ALA A 77 3.52 -10.17 -8.45
CA ALA A 77 3.77 -11.53 -8.91
C ALA A 77 3.12 -11.77 -10.27
N SER A 78 3.87 -12.37 -11.19
CA SER A 78 3.38 -12.75 -12.52
C SER A 78 4.09 -14.01 -13.00
N GLY A 79 3.52 -14.66 -14.02
CA GLY A 79 4.08 -15.88 -14.59
C GLY A 79 4.13 -17.02 -13.56
N SER A 80 5.31 -17.61 -13.39
CA SER A 80 5.58 -18.65 -12.38
C SER A 80 6.61 -18.16 -11.37
N GLY A 81 6.43 -18.53 -10.11
CA GLY A 81 7.36 -18.16 -9.06
C GLY A 81 6.98 -18.77 -7.72
N GLY A 82 7.77 -18.42 -6.70
CA GLY A 82 7.48 -18.85 -5.35
C GLY A 82 8.31 -18.13 -4.31
N ILE A 83 7.79 -18.17 -3.09
CA ILE A 83 8.44 -17.63 -1.89
C ILE A 83 8.36 -18.63 -0.76
N THR A 84 9.27 -18.48 0.20
CA THR A 84 9.19 -19.12 1.51
C THR A 84 9.00 -18.04 2.57
N LEU A 85 8.09 -18.30 3.50
CA LEU A 85 7.74 -17.41 4.61
C LEU A 85 8.11 -18.08 5.93
N LYS A 86 8.66 -17.29 6.84
CA LYS A 86 8.87 -17.64 8.26
C LYS A 86 8.47 -16.44 9.13
N PRO A 87 8.07 -16.62 10.39
CA PRO A 87 7.98 -15.50 11.31
C PRO A 87 9.32 -14.81 11.41
N ALA A 88 9.32 -13.48 11.45
CA ALA A 88 10.52 -12.70 11.72
C ALA A 88 11.15 -13.11 13.06
N ALA A 89 12.44 -12.85 13.24
CA ALA A 89 13.14 -13.20 14.46
C ALA A 89 12.44 -12.63 15.72
N GLY A 90 12.04 -13.51 16.63
CA GLY A 90 11.31 -13.15 17.85
C GLY A 90 9.79 -12.97 17.67
N ALA A 91 9.27 -13.06 16.45
CA ALA A 91 7.84 -13.00 16.16
C ALA A 91 7.19 -14.40 16.15
N ALA A 92 5.87 -14.43 16.28
CA ALA A 92 5.04 -15.60 16.08
C ALA A 92 4.30 -15.51 14.75
N TRP A 93 3.73 -16.62 14.28
CA TRP A 93 2.83 -16.59 13.13
C TRP A 93 1.63 -15.65 13.39
N PRO A 94 1.25 -14.80 12.42
CA PRO A 94 0.04 -13.99 12.48
C PRO A 94 -1.20 -14.85 12.71
N VAL A 95 -2.15 -14.35 13.48
CA VAL A 95 -3.42 -15.06 13.73
C VAL A 95 -4.18 -15.33 12.42
N ARG A 96 -4.14 -14.36 11.49
CA ARG A 96 -4.70 -14.49 10.15
C ARG A 96 -3.70 -13.95 9.13
N LEU A 97 -3.57 -14.68 8.03
CA LEU A 97 -2.71 -14.35 6.90
C LEU A 97 -3.55 -14.34 5.62
N ALA A 98 -3.29 -13.38 4.76
CA ALA A 98 -3.87 -13.31 3.43
C ALA A 98 -2.81 -12.95 2.38
N PHE A 99 -3.04 -13.40 1.15
CA PHE A 99 -2.24 -13.02 0.00
C PHE A 99 -3.04 -12.10 -0.90
N ARG A 100 -2.57 -10.88 -1.12
CA ARG A 100 -3.16 -10.02 -2.14
C ARG A 100 -2.59 -10.39 -3.50
N VAL A 101 -3.45 -10.82 -4.41
CA VAL A 101 -3.05 -11.21 -5.76
C VAL A 101 -3.80 -10.39 -6.81
N THR A 102 -3.23 -10.28 -8.00
CA THR A 102 -3.90 -9.66 -9.15
C THR A 102 -4.46 -10.77 -10.07
N PRO A 103 -5.80 -10.91 -10.16
CA PRO A 103 -6.42 -11.80 -11.14
C PRO A 103 -5.92 -11.57 -12.56
N GLY A 104 -5.60 -12.63 -13.28
CA GLY A 104 -5.02 -12.59 -14.63
C GLY A 104 -3.49 -12.44 -14.70
N ALA A 105 -2.82 -12.02 -13.61
CA ALA A 105 -1.35 -12.03 -13.55
C ALA A 105 -0.79 -13.45 -13.27
N ILE A 106 -1.55 -14.24 -12.51
CA ILE A 106 -1.30 -15.65 -12.18
C ILE A 106 -2.62 -16.43 -12.30
N GLY A 107 -2.54 -17.74 -12.54
CA GLY A 107 -3.69 -18.62 -12.70
C GLY A 107 -4.00 -19.51 -11.50
N PHE A 108 -3.00 -19.79 -10.68
CA PHE A 108 -3.19 -20.50 -9.42
C PHE A 108 -2.21 -19.98 -8.37
N LEU A 109 -2.59 -20.15 -7.10
CA LEU A 109 -1.76 -19.96 -5.94
C LEU A 109 -1.81 -21.23 -5.09
N GLU A 110 -0.67 -21.87 -4.90
CA GLU A 110 -0.52 -23.01 -4.01
C GLU A 110 0.20 -22.56 -2.74
N VAL A 111 -0.34 -22.97 -1.60
CA VAL A 111 0.21 -22.69 -0.27
C VAL A 111 0.44 -24.01 0.44
N ARG A 112 1.68 -24.25 0.87
CA ARG A 112 2.09 -25.42 1.64
C ARG A 112 2.67 -25.00 2.98
N ALA A 113 2.05 -25.42 4.06
CA ALA A 113 2.52 -25.28 5.43
C ALA A 113 2.29 -26.60 6.16
N ASP A 114 1.48 -26.60 7.23
CA ASP A 114 1.06 -27.84 7.90
C ASP A 114 0.05 -28.62 7.02
N GLN A 115 -0.66 -27.90 6.15
CA GLN A 115 -1.52 -28.46 5.11
C GLN A 115 -1.18 -27.86 3.73
N ARG A 116 -1.79 -28.40 2.67
CA ARG A 116 -1.70 -27.87 1.30
C ARG A 116 -3.05 -27.29 0.90
N LEU A 117 -3.03 -26.06 0.39
CA LEU A 117 -4.16 -25.34 -0.15
C LEU A 117 -3.83 -24.89 -1.58
N ASN A 118 -4.69 -25.23 -2.53
CA ASN A 118 -4.57 -24.78 -3.92
C ASN A 118 -5.75 -23.86 -4.24
N LEU A 119 -5.46 -22.62 -4.62
CA LEU A 119 -6.44 -21.59 -4.91
C LEU A 119 -6.39 -21.27 -6.42
N PRO A 120 -7.41 -21.65 -7.20
CA PRO A 120 -7.53 -21.16 -8.57
C PRO A 120 -7.81 -19.66 -8.54
N ILE A 121 -7.13 -18.90 -9.40
CA ILE A 121 -7.30 -17.45 -9.52
C ILE A 121 -8.10 -17.14 -10.78
N THR A 122 -9.07 -16.25 -10.66
CA THR A 122 -9.89 -15.85 -11.81
C THR A 122 -9.04 -15.16 -12.88
N PRO A 123 -9.40 -15.27 -14.16
CA PRO A 123 -8.57 -14.79 -15.27
C PRO A 123 -8.52 -13.27 -15.41
N ALA A 124 -9.45 -12.54 -14.79
CA ALA A 124 -9.50 -11.09 -14.82
C ALA A 124 -10.18 -10.56 -13.55
N GLY A 125 -9.88 -9.31 -13.19
CA GLY A 125 -10.47 -8.66 -12.04
C GLY A 125 -9.56 -7.62 -11.40
N ARG A 126 -10.06 -7.02 -10.33
CA ARG A 126 -9.27 -6.14 -9.45
C ARG A 126 -8.46 -7.00 -8.46
N PRO A 127 -7.39 -6.48 -7.86
CA PRO A 127 -6.67 -7.19 -6.81
C PRO A 127 -7.60 -7.66 -5.69
N ILE A 128 -7.38 -8.89 -5.22
CA ILE A 128 -8.19 -9.54 -4.18
C ILE A 128 -7.29 -10.04 -3.05
N ASP A 129 -7.78 -9.98 -1.82
CA ASP A 129 -7.12 -10.54 -0.64
C ASP A 129 -7.63 -11.97 -0.44
N LEU A 130 -6.76 -12.97 -0.58
CA LEU A 130 -7.06 -14.38 -0.35
C LEU A 130 -6.67 -14.77 1.07
N GLU A 131 -7.65 -14.76 1.98
CA GLU A 131 -7.43 -15.18 3.37
C GLU A 131 -7.23 -16.70 3.45
N LEU A 132 -6.19 -17.11 4.17
CA LEU A 132 -5.88 -18.52 4.37
C LEU A 132 -6.89 -19.15 5.32
N THR A 133 -7.26 -20.40 5.00
CA THR A 133 -8.19 -21.15 5.85
C THR A 133 -7.55 -21.42 7.22
N PRO A 134 -8.36 -21.46 8.29
CA PRO A 134 -7.88 -21.86 9.61
C PRO A 134 -7.16 -23.21 9.55
N ARG A 135 -6.12 -23.38 10.39
CA ARG A 135 -5.31 -24.61 10.52
C ARG A 135 -4.41 -24.96 9.33
N LEU A 136 -4.37 -24.15 8.27
CA LEU A 136 -3.35 -24.31 7.22
C LEU A 136 -1.93 -24.21 7.80
N TYR A 137 -1.77 -23.38 8.83
CA TYR A 137 -0.58 -23.25 9.64
C TYR A 137 -0.96 -23.11 11.12
N THR A 138 -0.01 -23.37 12.00
CA THR A 138 -0.11 -23.26 13.45
C THR A 138 1.10 -22.52 14.00
N SER A 139 1.11 -22.24 15.31
CA SER A 139 2.29 -21.69 15.99
C SER A 139 3.53 -22.58 15.90
N ARG A 140 3.37 -23.87 15.54
CA ARG A 140 4.47 -24.84 15.40
C ARG A 140 5.02 -24.92 13.98
N THR A 141 4.32 -24.37 12.99
CA THR A 141 4.75 -24.35 11.60
C THR A 141 6.14 -23.74 11.50
N LYS A 142 7.08 -24.46 10.89
CA LYS A 142 8.47 -23.98 10.77
C LYS A 142 8.64 -23.00 9.61
N GLN A 143 7.92 -23.22 8.53
CA GLN A 143 7.94 -22.39 7.33
C GLN A 143 6.69 -22.66 6.49
N MET A 144 6.34 -21.71 5.63
CA MET A 144 5.29 -21.84 4.64
C MET A 144 5.89 -21.58 3.26
N SER A 145 5.63 -22.45 2.30
CA SER A 145 5.96 -22.23 0.90
C SER A 145 4.72 -21.77 0.16
N VAL A 146 4.87 -20.73 -0.66
CA VAL A 146 3.82 -20.20 -1.53
C VAL A 146 4.36 -20.24 -2.95
N THR A 147 3.66 -20.91 -3.85
CA THR A 147 4.03 -21.02 -5.26
C THR A 147 2.87 -20.59 -6.13
N TRP A 148 3.18 -20.00 -7.28
CA TRP A 148 2.19 -19.60 -8.26
C TRP A 148 2.66 -19.95 -9.66
N GLY A 149 1.71 -19.98 -10.58
CA GLY A 149 1.96 -20.23 -11.98
C GLY A 149 0.87 -19.67 -12.88
N PRO A 150 1.05 -19.78 -14.21
CA PRO A 150 0.09 -19.29 -15.19
C PRO A 150 -1.21 -20.09 -15.12
N ILE A 151 -2.24 -19.55 -15.77
CA ILE A 151 -3.47 -20.30 -16.06
C ILE A 151 -3.08 -21.49 -16.93
N SER A 152 -3.29 -22.71 -16.41
CA SER A 152 -3.25 -23.92 -17.21
C SER A 152 -4.28 -23.79 -18.33
N ARG A 153 -3.81 -23.72 -19.58
CA ARG A 153 -4.66 -23.70 -20.77
C ARG A 153 -5.32 -25.05 -20.99
#